data_AF-A0A963JX37-F1
#
_entry.id   AF-A0A963JX37-F1
#
_cell.length_a   1.000
_cell.length_b   1.000
_cell.length_c   1.000
_cell.angle_alpha   90.00
_cell.angle_beta   90.00
_cell.angle_gamma   90.00
#
_symmetry.space_group_name_H-M   'P 1'
#
loop_
_entity.id
_entity.type
_entity.pdbx_description
1 polymer ?
#
loop_
_entity_poly.entity_id
_entity_poly.type
_entity_poly.pdbx_seq_one_letter_code
_entity_poly.pdbx_strand_id
1 'polypeptide(L)'
;MKIERAFTKAGASPYAAIAFRSASSEIRNPDGSVVFAATELEVPAGWSQVAVDVLAQKYFRKAGVPARLKPVREKGVPAWLCRRVPDEAALAALPEAERTTGETSAKQVFDRLAGAWTYWGWKGRYFSTEADARGFYDELRCMLARQYAAPNSPQWF
;
A
#
# COMPACT_ATOMS: atom_id res chain seq x y z
N MET A 1 12.39 6.25 -19.89
CA MET A 1 13.25 5.70 -18.83
C MET A 1 13.09 4.19 -18.86
N LYS A 2 14.19 3.49 -19.06
CA LYS A 2 14.28 2.04 -18.93
C LYS A 2 14.43 1.69 -17.45
N ILE A 3 13.81 0.60 -17.01
CA ILE A 3 13.90 0.12 -15.63
C ILE A 3 14.44 -1.30 -15.62
N GLU A 4 15.61 -1.47 -15.02
CA GLU A 4 16.18 -2.78 -14.73
C GLU A 4 15.65 -3.27 -13.38
N ARG A 5 15.31 -4.56 -13.32
CA ARG A 5 14.84 -5.20 -12.09
C ARG A 5 16.03 -5.72 -11.31
N ALA A 6 16.22 -5.23 -10.08
CA ALA A 6 17.30 -5.66 -9.20
C ALA A 6 16.79 -6.61 -8.10
N PHE A 7 15.59 -6.35 -7.56
CA PHE A 7 15.06 -7.07 -6.41
C PHE A 7 13.87 -7.98 -6.74
N THR A 8 13.24 -7.78 -7.90
CA THR A 8 12.01 -8.46 -8.30
C THR A 8 12.16 -9.26 -9.58
N LYS A 9 11.20 -10.15 -9.85
CA LYS A 9 11.11 -10.93 -11.10
C LYS A 9 9.81 -10.61 -11.81
N ALA A 10 9.86 -10.42 -13.12
CA ALA A 10 8.66 -10.17 -13.92
C ALA A 10 7.66 -11.32 -13.78
N GLY A 11 6.38 -10.99 -13.57
CA GLY A 11 5.31 -11.97 -13.39
C GLY A 11 5.21 -12.60 -12.00
N ALA A 12 6.19 -12.40 -11.12
CA ALA A 12 6.12 -12.80 -9.72
C ALA A 12 5.64 -11.64 -8.84
N SER A 13 5.03 -11.97 -7.69
CA SER A 13 4.76 -10.94 -6.67
C SER A 13 6.07 -10.33 -6.17
N PRO A 14 6.19 -8.99 -6.04
CA PRO A 14 7.39 -8.37 -5.44
C PRO A 14 7.55 -8.70 -3.95
N TYR A 15 6.51 -9.27 -3.32
CA TYR A 15 6.56 -9.76 -1.95
C TYR A 15 6.95 -11.25 -1.86
N ALA A 16 7.12 -11.96 -2.97
CA ALA A 16 7.33 -13.41 -2.97
C ALA A 16 8.55 -13.87 -2.16
N ALA A 17 9.60 -13.04 -2.07
CA ALA A 17 10.82 -13.32 -1.33
C ALA A 17 10.91 -12.53 0.00
N ILE A 18 9.77 -12.11 0.55
CA ILE A 18 9.68 -11.37 1.82
C ILE A 18 8.69 -12.10 2.72
N ALA A 19 9.15 -12.59 3.87
CA ALA A 19 8.25 -13.15 4.87
C ALA A 19 7.41 -12.04 5.50
N PHE A 20 6.12 -12.29 5.71
CA PHE A 20 5.21 -11.41 6.45
C PHE A 20 4.74 -12.12 7.72
N ARG A 21 4.45 -11.35 8.76
CA ARG A 21 3.90 -11.82 10.04
C ARG A 21 2.72 -10.95 10.47
N SER A 22 1.89 -11.50 11.32
CA SER A 22 0.90 -10.73 12.08
C SER A 22 1.60 -9.97 13.22
N ALA A 23 1.13 -8.76 13.51
CA ALA A 23 1.62 -7.90 14.56
C ALA A 23 0.48 -7.08 15.17
N SER A 24 0.74 -6.49 16.34
CA SER A 24 -0.16 -5.53 16.98
C SER A 24 0.60 -4.24 17.30
N SER A 25 -0.12 -3.12 17.37
CA SER A 25 0.37 -1.85 17.90
C SER A 25 -0.62 -1.34 18.92
N GLU A 26 -0.11 -0.90 20.07
CA GLU A 26 -0.92 -0.39 21.16
C GLU A 26 -0.24 0.83 21.79
N ILE A 27 -1.02 1.86 22.09
CA ILE A 27 -0.59 3.01 22.88
C ILE A 27 -1.38 3.00 24.17
N ARG A 28 -0.69 3.11 25.30
CA ARG A 28 -1.29 3.26 26.62
C ARG A 28 -0.97 4.62 27.23
N ASN A 29 -1.90 5.14 28.01
CA ASN A 29 -1.68 6.24 28.93
C ASN A 29 -0.81 5.78 30.11
N PRO A 30 -0.24 6.71 30.91
CA PRO A 30 0.50 6.38 32.13
C PRO A 30 -0.31 5.58 33.15
N ASP A 31 -1.64 5.73 33.16
CA ASP A 31 -2.57 4.97 34.00
C ASP A 31 -2.88 3.55 33.47
N GLY A 32 -2.30 3.17 32.32
CA GLY A 32 -2.48 1.87 31.68
C GLY A 32 -3.67 1.75 30.74
N SER A 33 -4.53 2.78 30.65
CA SER A 33 -5.68 2.79 29.72
C SER A 33 -5.22 2.87 28.26
N VAL A 34 -5.93 2.20 27.35
CA VAL A 34 -5.57 2.11 25.93
C VAL A 34 -6.07 3.34 25.18
N VAL A 35 -5.15 4.05 24.53
CA VAL A 35 -5.40 5.22 23.67
C VAL A 35 -5.64 4.79 22.22
N PHE A 36 -4.92 3.76 21.79
CA PHE A 36 -5.00 3.21 20.44
C PHE A 36 -4.63 1.73 20.49
N ALA A 37 -5.38 0.91 19.77
CA ALA A 37 -5.03 -0.48 19.54
C ALA A 37 -5.33 -0.83 18.07
N ALA A 38 -4.40 -1.52 17.44
CA ALA A 38 -4.57 -2.14 16.15
C ALA A 38 -3.96 -3.54 16.21
N THR A 39 -4.77 -4.55 15.96
CA THR A 39 -4.39 -5.96 15.97
C THR A 39 -4.40 -6.51 14.55
N GLU A 40 -3.82 -7.70 14.37
CA GLU A 40 -3.85 -8.44 13.09
C GLU A 40 -3.22 -7.67 11.93
N LEU A 41 -2.20 -6.87 12.23
CA LEU A 41 -1.47 -6.10 11.24
C LEU A 41 -0.51 -7.00 10.46
N GLU A 42 -0.66 -7.07 9.15
CA GLU A 42 0.27 -7.82 8.29
C GLU A 42 1.47 -6.93 7.92
N VAL A 43 2.65 -7.29 8.42
CA VAL A 43 3.89 -6.51 8.22
C VAL A 43 5.06 -7.42 7.81
N PRO A 44 6.11 -6.91 7.14
CA PRO A 44 7.29 -7.71 6.87
C PRO A 44 7.92 -8.24 8.17
N ALA A 45 8.27 -9.52 8.19
CA ALA A 45 8.68 -10.22 9.40
C ALA A 45 9.92 -9.61 10.06
N GLY A 46 10.84 -9.05 9.26
CA GLY A 46 12.06 -8.40 9.73
C GLY A 46 11.88 -7.00 10.31
N TRP A 47 10.66 -6.44 10.31
CA TRP A 47 10.42 -5.11 10.89
C TRP A 47 10.46 -5.14 12.42
N SER A 48 11.12 -4.14 13.00
CA SER A 48 11.11 -3.87 14.44
C SER A 48 9.72 -3.46 14.91
N GLN A 49 9.42 -3.67 16.19
CA GLN A 49 8.14 -3.24 16.76
C GLN A 49 7.93 -1.72 16.60
N VAL A 50 8.98 -0.91 16.77
CA VAL A 50 8.92 0.54 16.55
C VAL A 50 8.49 0.89 15.12
N ALA A 51 8.97 0.16 14.11
CA ALA A 51 8.54 0.38 12.72
C ALA A 51 7.07 0.03 12.51
N VAL A 52 6.60 -1.07 13.13
CA VAL A 52 5.18 -1.47 13.13
C VAL A 52 4.32 -0.39 13.79
N ASP A 53 4.75 0.12 14.94
CA ASP A 53 4.02 1.14 15.70
C ASP A 53 3.91 2.44 14.90
N VAL A 54 5.01 2.91 14.31
CA VAL A 54 5.00 4.12 13.46
C VAL A 54 4.07 3.93 12.26
N LEU A 55 4.14 2.79 11.57
CA LEU A 55 3.26 2.49 10.44
C LEU A 55 1.78 2.51 10.86
N ALA A 56 1.43 1.78 11.92
CA ALA A 56 0.06 1.67 12.41
C ALA A 56 -0.52 3.02 12.88
N GLN A 57 0.30 3.83 13.55
CA GLN A 57 -0.16 5.06 14.17
C GLN A 57 -0.24 6.23 13.19
N LYS A 58 0.70 6.31 12.24
CA LYS A 58 0.88 7.48 11.38
C LYS A 58 0.46 7.24 9.94
N TYR A 59 0.69 6.05 9.39
CA TYR A 59 0.65 5.84 7.93
C TYR A 59 -0.47 4.92 7.46
N PHE A 60 -1.00 4.05 8.33
CA PHE A 60 -2.26 3.38 8.04
C PHE A 60 -3.41 4.38 8.06
N ARG A 61 -4.19 4.34 6.99
CA ARG A 61 -5.51 4.98 6.95
C ARG A 61 -6.42 4.21 7.90
N LYS A 62 -6.75 4.81 9.04
CA LYS A 62 -7.47 4.14 10.14
C LYS A 62 -8.95 3.90 9.85
N ALA A 63 -9.56 4.74 9.02
CA ALA A 63 -10.96 4.66 8.64
C ALA A 63 -11.19 5.33 7.27
N GLY A 64 -12.39 5.17 6.73
CA GLY A 64 -12.82 5.83 5.49
C GLY A 64 -12.25 5.23 4.22
N VAL A 65 -11.51 4.12 4.29
CA VAL A 65 -11.11 3.36 3.09
C VAL A 65 -12.35 2.58 2.60
N PRO A 66 -12.82 2.77 1.37
CA PRO A 66 -13.99 2.03 0.88
C PRO A 66 -13.71 0.52 0.86
N ALA A 67 -14.63 -0.27 1.42
CA ALA A 67 -14.48 -1.73 1.48
C ALA A 67 -14.59 -2.41 0.10
N ARG A 68 -15.16 -1.71 -0.89
CA ARG A 68 -15.26 -2.15 -2.29
C ARG A 68 -14.85 -1.02 -3.22
N LEU A 69 -14.00 -1.37 -4.18
CA LEU A 69 -13.38 -0.43 -5.10
C LEU A 69 -13.46 -0.95 -6.52
N LYS A 70 -13.73 -0.07 -7.48
CA LYS A 70 -13.69 -0.37 -8.91
C LYS A 70 -12.62 0.44 -9.65
N PRO A 71 -11.98 -0.13 -10.69
CA PRO A 71 -11.03 0.60 -11.50
C PRO A 71 -11.75 1.64 -12.38
N VAL A 72 -11.15 2.82 -12.53
CA VAL A 72 -11.59 3.82 -13.50
C VAL A 72 -10.77 3.67 -14.77
N ARG A 73 -11.42 3.19 -15.84
CA ARG A 73 -10.77 3.06 -17.14
C ARG A 73 -10.46 4.44 -17.71
N GLU A 74 -9.21 4.61 -18.14
CA GLU A 74 -8.76 5.83 -18.77
C GLU A 74 -8.03 5.48 -20.07
N LYS A 75 -8.28 6.27 -21.13
CA LYS A 75 -7.66 6.05 -22.43
C LYS A 75 -6.14 6.13 -22.30
N GLY A 76 -5.45 5.10 -22.78
CA GLY A 76 -4.00 5.03 -22.77
C GLY A 76 -3.37 4.69 -21.40
N VAL A 77 -4.17 4.39 -20.36
CA VAL A 77 -3.65 3.86 -19.10
C VAL A 77 -3.89 2.34 -19.04
N PRO A 78 -2.84 1.54 -18.78
CA PRO A 78 -2.97 0.09 -18.63
C PRO A 78 -3.95 -0.30 -17.53
N ALA A 79 -4.68 -1.39 -17.74
CA ALA A 79 -5.73 -1.89 -16.84
C ALA A 79 -5.27 -2.04 -15.38
N TRP A 80 -4.04 -2.50 -15.17
CA TRP A 80 -3.46 -2.77 -13.86
C TRP A 80 -3.06 -1.49 -13.11
N LEU A 81 -2.85 -0.38 -13.84
CA LEU A 81 -2.43 0.91 -13.31
C LEU A 81 -3.60 1.89 -13.12
N CYS A 82 -4.82 1.47 -13.49
CA CYS A 82 -6.00 2.30 -13.31
C CYS A 82 -6.21 2.66 -11.84
N ARG A 83 -6.40 3.95 -11.57
CA ARG A 83 -6.87 4.43 -10.26
C ARG A 83 -8.19 3.74 -9.89
N ARG A 84 -8.40 3.58 -8.59
CA ARG A 84 -9.63 2.98 -8.05
C ARG A 84 -10.47 4.02 -7.33
N VAL A 85 -11.79 3.86 -7.40
CA VAL A 85 -12.80 4.70 -6.74
C VAL A 85 -13.78 3.81 -5.96
N PRO A 86 -14.50 4.35 -4.95
CA PRO A 86 -15.59 3.63 -4.31
C PRO A 86 -16.52 3.01 -5.34
N ASP A 87 -16.85 1.74 -5.16
CA ASP A 87 -17.90 1.12 -5.96
C ASP A 87 -19.24 1.24 -5.26
N GLU A 88 -19.92 2.36 -5.46
CA GLU A 88 -21.16 2.71 -4.76
C GLU A 88 -22.23 1.61 -4.83
N ALA A 89 -22.36 0.92 -5.97
CA ALA A 89 -23.33 -0.17 -6.13
C ALA A 89 -22.96 -1.38 -5.26
N ALA A 90 -21.67 -1.77 -5.24
CA ALA A 90 -21.20 -2.87 -4.42
C ALA A 90 -21.18 -2.52 -2.92
N LEU A 91 -20.93 -1.26 -2.57
CA LEU A 91 -20.99 -0.75 -1.20
C LEU A 91 -22.43 -0.69 -0.68
N ALA A 92 -23.39 -0.30 -1.52
CA ALA A 92 -24.80 -0.27 -1.14
C ALA A 92 -25.34 -1.64 -0.70
N ALA A 93 -24.75 -2.73 -1.21
CA ALA A 93 -25.08 -4.11 -0.84
C ALA A 93 -24.50 -4.54 0.53
N LEU A 94 -23.63 -3.74 1.15
CA LEU A 94 -23.07 -3.99 2.48
C LEU A 94 -23.84 -3.22 3.56
N PRO A 95 -23.89 -3.74 4.80
CA PRO A 95 -24.30 -2.97 5.97
C PRO A 95 -23.51 -1.67 6.09
N GLU A 96 -24.14 -0.58 6.52
CA GLU A 96 -23.52 0.75 6.56
C GLU A 96 -22.18 0.76 7.31
N ALA A 97 -22.12 0.06 8.45
CA ALA A 97 -20.92 -0.08 9.27
C ALA A 97 -19.75 -0.80 8.56
N GLU A 98 -20.01 -1.57 7.51
CA GLU A 98 -19.01 -2.34 6.77
C GLU A 98 -18.60 -1.69 5.43
N ARG A 99 -19.20 -0.55 5.07
CA ARG A 99 -18.90 0.14 3.80
C ARG A 99 -17.51 0.79 3.79
N THR A 100 -16.98 1.08 4.97
CA THR A 100 -15.63 1.61 5.14
C THR A 100 -14.80 0.74 6.08
N THR A 101 -13.49 0.79 5.90
CA THR A 101 -12.51 0.04 6.68
C THR A 101 -11.24 0.87 6.86
N GLY A 102 -10.25 0.28 7.53
CA GLY A 102 -8.89 0.80 7.62
C GLY A 102 -7.88 -0.09 6.88
N GLU A 103 -6.66 0.40 6.74
CA GLU A 103 -5.54 -0.42 6.29
C GLU A 103 -5.05 -1.32 7.44
N THR A 104 -4.89 -2.61 7.15
CA THR A 104 -4.41 -3.63 8.10
C THR A 104 -3.17 -4.36 7.58
N SER A 105 -2.75 -4.13 6.33
CA SER A 105 -1.53 -4.68 5.77
C SER A 105 -0.60 -3.59 5.27
N ALA A 106 0.69 -3.70 5.59
CA ALA A 106 1.73 -2.85 5.05
C ALA A 106 1.75 -2.86 3.51
N LYS A 107 1.33 -3.97 2.89
CA LYS A 107 1.20 -4.08 1.43
C LYS A 107 0.24 -3.04 0.88
N GLN A 108 -0.87 -2.74 1.56
CA GLN A 108 -1.83 -1.71 1.10
C GLN A 108 -1.18 -0.33 1.00
N VAL A 109 -0.33 0.02 1.99
CA VAL A 109 0.45 1.26 1.98
C VAL A 109 1.47 1.27 0.84
N PHE A 110 2.24 0.20 0.69
CA PHE A 110 3.25 0.12 -0.37
C PHE A 110 2.62 0.15 -1.77
N ASP A 111 1.51 -0.56 -1.96
CA ASP A 111 0.79 -0.65 -3.22
C ASP A 111 0.19 0.71 -3.61
N ARG A 112 -0.38 1.47 -2.66
CA ARG A 112 -0.93 2.80 -2.97
C ARG A 112 0.16 3.83 -3.29
N LEU A 113 1.29 3.80 -2.57
CA LEU A 113 2.40 4.73 -2.79
C LEU A 113 3.06 4.46 -4.14
N ALA A 114 3.53 3.23 -4.34
CA ALA A 114 4.15 2.84 -5.60
C ALA A 114 3.17 3.00 -6.77
N GLY A 115 1.88 2.70 -6.56
CA GLY A 115 0.85 2.81 -7.58
C GLY A 115 0.62 4.26 -8.01
N ALA A 116 0.51 5.19 -7.05
CA ALA A 116 0.36 6.62 -7.33
C ALA A 116 1.56 7.18 -8.09
N TRP A 117 2.79 6.87 -7.66
CA TRP A 117 4.00 7.34 -8.35
C TRP A 117 4.13 6.74 -9.75
N THR A 118 3.84 5.45 -9.91
CA THR A 118 3.85 4.79 -11.22
C THR A 118 2.80 5.39 -12.15
N TYR A 119 1.60 5.67 -11.62
CA TYR A 119 0.52 6.29 -12.39
C TYR A 119 0.95 7.66 -12.94
N TRP A 120 1.50 8.53 -12.10
CA TRP A 120 1.96 9.84 -12.54
C TRP A 120 3.16 9.76 -13.48
N GLY A 121 4.11 8.84 -13.23
CA GLY A 121 5.20 8.58 -14.17
C GLY A 121 4.70 8.11 -15.54
N TRP A 122 3.66 7.29 -15.58
CA TRP A 122 3.00 6.86 -16.82
C TRP A 122 2.34 8.04 -17.54
N LYS A 123 1.53 8.85 -16.83
CA LYS A 123 0.89 10.05 -17.39
C LYS A 123 1.92 11.07 -17.89
N GLY A 124 3.06 11.17 -17.22
CA GLY A 124 4.20 12.00 -17.60
C GLY A 124 5.03 11.43 -18.77
N ARG A 125 4.69 10.25 -19.30
CA ARG A 125 5.44 9.55 -20.37
C ARG A 125 6.91 9.29 -19.99
N TYR A 126 7.17 9.03 -18.71
CA TYR A 126 8.53 8.78 -18.23
C TYR A 126 9.04 7.39 -18.58
N PHE A 127 8.16 6.40 -18.73
CA PHE A 127 8.56 5.01 -19.01
C PHE A 127 8.71 4.77 -20.51
N SER A 128 9.75 4.01 -20.88
CA SER A 128 9.98 3.65 -22.28
C SER A 128 9.01 2.58 -22.76
N THR A 129 8.58 1.68 -21.88
CA THR A 129 7.60 0.61 -22.14
C THR A 129 6.66 0.39 -20.95
N GLU A 130 5.58 -0.36 -21.15
CA GLU A 130 4.74 -0.83 -20.04
C GLU A 130 5.52 -1.77 -19.09
N ALA A 131 6.46 -2.55 -19.62
CA ALA A 131 7.32 -3.40 -18.80
C ALA A 131 8.19 -2.60 -17.84
N ASP A 132 8.69 -1.42 -18.26
CA ASP A 132 9.44 -0.51 -17.41
C ASP A 132 8.57 0.06 -16.28
N ALA A 133 7.32 0.44 -16.60
CA ALA A 133 6.37 0.92 -15.59
C ALA A 133 6.05 -0.17 -14.55
N ARG A 134 5.86 -1.42 -14.99
CA ARG A 134 5.69 -2.57 -14.08
C ARG A 134 6.95 -2.83 -13.25
N GLY A 135 8.12 -2.74 -13.88
CA GLY A 135 9.41 -2.84 -13.19
C GLY A 135 9.51 -1.83 -12.05
N PHE A 136 9.23 -0.56 -12.35
CA PHE A 136 9.25 0.52 -11.37
C PHE A 136 8.28 0.27 -10.20
N TYR A 137 7.04 -0.11 -10.51
CA TYR A 137 6.02 -0.42 -9.51
C TYR A 137 6.45 -1.56 -8.56
N ASP A 138 6.97 -2.65 -9.14
CA ASP A 138 7.37 -3.82 -8.38
C ASP A 138 8.62 -3.56 -7.52
N GLU A 139 9.65 -2.92 -8.09
CA GLU A 139 10.89 -2.60 -7.37
C GLU A 139 10.61 -1.69 -6.17
N LEU A 140 9.78 -0.64 -6.34
CA LEU A 140 9.41 0.25 -5.24
C LEU A 140 8.67 -0.48 -4.11
N ARG A 141 7.71 -1.35 -4.44
CA ARG A 141 6.99 -2.16 -3.44
C ARG A 141 7.94 -3.04 -2.65
N CYS A 142 8.90 -3.66 -3.33
CA CYS A 142 9.93 -4.48 -2.70
C CYS A 142 10.87 -3.62 -1.82
N MET A 143 11.33 -2.48 -2.32
CA MET A 143 12.24 -1.58 -1.60
C MET A 143 11.59 -0.98 -0.35
N LEU A 144 10.33 -0.58 -0.43
CA LEU A 144 9.56 -0.09 0.73
C LEU A 144 9.40 -1.20 1.78
N ALA A 145 9.02 -2.41 1.36
CA ALA A 145 8.85 -3.54 2.28
C ALA A 145 10.17 -3.95 2.96
N ARG A 146 11.30 -3.88 2.24
CA ARG A 146 12.65 -4.17 2.76
C ARG A 146 13.30 -2.97 3.47
N GLN A 147 12.65 -1.82 3.52
CA GLN A 147 13.20 -0.57 4.05
C GLN A 147 14.51 -0.13 3.37
N TYR A 148 14.68 -0.44 2.07
CA TYR A 148 15.80 0.05 1.26
C TYR A 148 15.63 1.50 0.82
N ALA A 149 14.40 1.99 0.82
CA ALA A 149 14.06 3.38 0.57
C ALA A 149 12.81 3.77 1.35
N ALA A 150 12.70 5.06 1.67
CA ALA A 150 11.52 5.67 2.22
C ALA A 150 11.37 7.09 1.65
N PRO A 151 10.17 7.50 1.20
CA PRO A 151 9.93 8.88 0.83
C PRO A 151 9.85 9.76 2.08
N ASN A 152 9.89 11.08 1.88
CA ASN A 152 9.61 12.03 2.96
C ASN A 152 8.17 11.87 3.48
N SER A 153 7.96 12.24 4.75
CA SER A 153 6.72 11.99 5.50
C SER A 153 5.43 12.40 4.78
N PRO A 154 5.34 13.57 4.10
CA PRO A 154 4.10 13.99 3.45
C PRO A 154 3.57 13.02 2.40
N GLN A 155 4.46 12.29 1.72
CA GLN A 155 4.04 11.34 0.68
C GLN A 155 3.36 10.10 1.23
N TRP A 156 3.57 9.77 2.51
CA TRP A 156 2.94 8.61 3.12
C TRP A 156 1.44 8.77 3.35
N PHE A 157 0.88 9.99 3.25
CA PHE A 157 -0.55 10.28 3.50
C PHE A 157 -1.36 10.23 2.19
#